data_AF-U4LX93-F1
#
_entry.id   AF-U4LX93-F1
#
_cell.length_a   1.000
_cell.length_b   1.000
_cell.length_c   1.000
_cell.angle_alpha   90.00
_cell.angle_beta   90.00
_cell.angle_gamma   90.00
#
_symmetry.space_group_name_H-M   'P 1'
#
loop_
_entity.id
_entity.type
_entity.pdbx_description
1 polymer ?
#
loop_
_entity_poly.entity_id
_entity_poly.type
_entity_poly.pdbx_seq_one_letter_code
_entity_poly.pdbx_strand_id
1 'polypeptide(L)'
;MLTDRSAHRYPKHVWSPAGGWYSRPANWKANTAVMFAVIFGITAFAFKTSAEREVRYRMPDPDRFFPSRCKFFRPFERWMSEAGGRSRMWEEEKEGV
;
A
#
# COMPACT_ATOMS: atom_id res chain seq x y z
N MET A 1 41.05 29.94 35.06
CA MET A 1 39.63 30.15 34.66
C MET A 1 39.25 29.01 33.72
N LEU A 2 38.46 28.06 34.21
CA LEU A 2 37.96 26.91 33.48
C LEU A 2 36.55 27.21 32.97
N THR A 3 36.39 27.46 31.66
CA THR A 3 35.12 27.27 30.94
C THR A 3 35.43 26.94 29.46
N ASP A 4 35.90 25.73 29.16
CA ASP A 4 35.71 25.20 27.79
C ASP A 4 34.23 24.78 27.68
N ARG A 5 33.42 25.70 27.18
CA ARG A 5 31.98 25.51 26.97
C ARG A 5 31.77 25.09 25.53
N SER A 6 32.09 23.83 25.17
CA SER A 6 31.58 23.26 23.92
C SER A 6 31.23 21.78 24.04
N ALA A 7 30.18 21.52 24.81
CA ALA A 7 29.49 20.24 24.79
C ALA A 7 29.08 19.88 23.35
N HIS A 8 29.71 18.81 22.84
CA HIS A 8 29.33 18.04 21.65
C HIS A 8 29.48 18.73 20.28
N ARG A 9 30.74 18.86 19.84
CA ARG A 9 31.07 19.15 18.44
C ARG A 9 31.22 17.82 17.68
N TYR A 10 30.17 17.38 16.98
CA TYR A 10 30.22 16.15 16.19
C TYR A 10 31.25 16.25 15.05
N PRO A 11 32.06 15.20 14.80
CA PRO A 11 33.05 15.20 13.73
C PRO A 11 32.36 15.30 12.37
N LYS A 12 32.67 16.37 11.61
CA LYS A 12 31.99 16.68 10.33
C LYS A 12 32.56 15.94 9.12
N HIS A 13 33.80 15.47 9.23
CA HIS A 13 34.56 14.82 8.15
C HIS A 13 34.54 13.29 8.26
N VAL A 14 33.79 12.74 9.20
CA VAL A 14 33.59 11.28 9.30
C VAL A 14 32.41 10.91 8.41
N TRP A 15 32.67 10.03 7.45
CA TRP A 15 31.65 9.50 6.54
C TRP A 15 31.32 8.06 6.93
N SER A 16 30.03 7.74 6.93
CA SER A 16 29.51 6.38 7.08
C SER A 16 28.46 6.13 6.00
N PRO A 17 28.33 4.89 5.49
CA PRO A 17 27.41 4.58 4.40
C PRO A 17 25.93 4.77 4.79
N ALA A 18 25.59 4.64 6.07
CA ALA A 18 24.23 4.83 6.59
C ALA A 18 23.92 6.29 7.01
N GLY A 19 24.89 7.20 6.94
CA GLY A 19 24.80 8.57 7.44
C GLY A 19 25.35 8.74 8.86
N GLY A 20 25.74 9.98 9.19
CA GLY A 20 26.29 10.36 10.49
C GLY A 20 25.26 10.99 11.43
N TRP A 21 25.74 11.68 12.47
CA TRP A 21 24.89 12.35 13.47
C TRP A 21 23.95 13.38 12.83
N TYR A 22 22.64 13.15 12.97
CA TYR A 22 21.56 14.02 12.50
C TYR A 22 21.65 14.37 11.01
N SER A 23 21.85 13.36 10.17
CA SER A 23 21.91 13.52 8.72
C SER A 23 20.59 14.10 8.16
N ARG A 24 20.63 15.37 7.73
CA ARG A 24 19.53 16.05 7.02
C ARG A 24 20.01 16.51 5.63
N PRO A 25 20.17 15.59 4.67
CA PRO A 25 20.57 15.98 3.32
C PRO A 25 19.49 16.87 2.71
N ALA A 26 19.90 17.97 2.07
CA ALA A 26 18.98 18.92 1.42
C ALA A 26 18.09 18.23 0.37
N ASN A 27 18.59 17.16 -0.25
CA ASN A 27 17.96 16.43 -1.36
C ASN A 27 17.26 15.13 -0.93
N TRP A 28 16.88 14.98 0.34
CA TRP A 28 16.28 13.73 0.84
C TRP A 28 15.07 13.26 0.01
N LYS A 29 14.24 14.19 -0.48
CA LYS A 29 13.06 13.89 -1.30
C LYS A 29 13.43 13.23 -2.63
N ALA A 30 14.41 13.79 -3.33
CA ALA A 30 14.86 13.26 -4.61
C ALA A 30 15.54 11.89 -4.43
N ASN A 31 16.40 11.74 -3.42
CA ASN A 31 17.08 10.48 -3.15
C ASN A 31 16.09 9.35 -2.82
N THR A 32 15.07 9.62 -2.01
CA THR A 32 14.01 8.64 -1.71
C THR A 32 13.19 8.32 -2.94
N ALA A 33 12.86 9.30 -3.79
CA ALA A 33 12.12 9.06 -5.02
C ALA A 33 12.89 8.16 -5.99
N VAL A 34 14.21 8.37 -6.15
CA VAL A 34 15.08 7.52 -6.97
C VAL A 34 15.15 6.11 -6.41
N MET A 35 15.42 5.95 -5.11
CA MET A 35 15.49 4.62 -4.50
C MET A 35 14.16 3.87 -4.58
N PHE A 36 13.05 4.57 -4.39
CA PHE A 36 11.72 4.00 -4.56
C PHE A 36 11.48 3.52 -5.99
N ALA A 37 11.85 4.33 -6.99
CA ALA A 37 11.71 3.95 -8.40
C ALA A 37 12.53 2.70 -8.74
N VAL A 38 13.75 2.58 -8.21
CA VAL A 38 14.59 1.39 -8.40
C VAL A 38 13.95 0.15 -7.77
N ILE A 39 13.53 0.24 -6.50
CA ILE A 39 12.88 -0.87 -5.77
C ILE A 39 11.61 -1.32 -6.50
N PHE A 40 10.80 -0.34 -6.93
CA PHE A 40 9.57 -0.60 -7.66
C PHE A 40 9.86 -1.29 -9.01
N GLY A 41 10.85 -0.81 -9.75
CA GLY A 41 11.26 -1.41 -11.02
C GLY A 41 11.72 -2.86 -10.87
N ILE A 42 12.55 -3.15 -9.87
CA ILE A 42 13.01 -4.52 -9.58
C ILE A 42 11.84 -5.42 -9.19
N THR A 43 10.96 -4.93 -8.30
CA THR A 43 9.80 -5.70 -7.83
C THR A 43 8.85 -6.01 -8.98
N ALA A 44 8.55 -5.04 -9.84
CA ALA A 44 7.69 -5.22 -10.99
C ALA A 44 8.28 -6.23 -12.00
N PHE A 45 9.60 -6.15 -12.23
CA PHE A 45 10.30 -7.10 -13.11
C PHE A 45 10.29 -8.52 -12.54
N ALA A 46 10.59 -8.67 -11.24
CA ALA A 46 10.54 -9.95 -10.55
C ALA A 46 9.12 -10.55 -10.55
N PHE A 47 8.09 -9.71 -10.32
CA PHE A 47 6.70 -10.12 -10.39
C PHE A 47 6.30 -10.60 -11.79
N LYS A 48 6.61 -9.83 -12.83
CA LYS A 48 6.37 -10.21 -14.23
C LYS A 48 7.02 -11.55 -14.55
N THR A 49 8.30 -11.68 -14.20
CA THR A 49 9.09 -12.89 -14.42
C THR A 49 8.50 -14.09 -13.66
N SER A 50 8.04 -13.88 -12.42
CA SER A 50 7.39 -14.90 -11.61
C SER A 50 6.07 -15.35 -12.24
N ALA A 51 5.27 -14.41 -12.75
CA ALA A 51 3.99 -14.71 -13.40
C ALA A 51 4.17 -15.48 -14.71
N GLU A 52 5.18 -15.13 -15.52
CA GLU A 52 5.52 -15.85 -16.75
C GLU A 52 6.05 -17.27 -16.48
N ARG A 53 6.76 -17.46 -15.37
CA ARG A 53 7.29 -18.77 -14.95
C ARG A 53 6.27 -19.62 -14.21
N GLU A 54 5.09 -19.08 -13.90
CA GLU A 54 4.08 -19.80 -13.15
C GLU A 54 3.36 -20.82 -14.05
N VAL A 55 3.95 -22.02 -14.13
CA VAL A 55 3.32 -23.17 -14.80
C VAL A 55 2.32 -23.80 -13.83
N ARG A 56 1.03 -23.70 -14.16
CA ARG A 56 -0.04 -24.40 -13.44
C ARG A 56 -0.47 -25.63 -14.23
N TYR A 57 -0.19 -26.82 -13.70
CA TYR A 57 -0.64 -28.09 -14.32
C TYR A 57 -2.16 -28.25 -14.36
N ARG A 58 -2.87 -27.59 -13.45
CA ARG A 58 -4.33 -27.51 -13.44
C ARG A 58 -4.73 -26.08 -13.09
N MET A 59 -5.29 -25.37 -14.05
CA MET A 59 -6.04 -24.15 -13.74
C MET A 59 -7.33 -24.56 -13.04
N PRO A 60 -7.79 -23.81 -12.02
CA PRO A 60 -9.02 -24.14 -11.34
C PRO A 60 -10.21 -24.11 -12.30
N ASP A 61 -11.01 -25.18 -12.29
CA ASP A 61 -12.17 -25.31 -13.16
C ASP A 61 -13.15 -24.14 -12.93
N PRO A 62 -13.66 -23.49 -14.00
CA PRO A 62 -14.55 -22.33 -13.87
C PRO A 62 -15.87 -22.69 -13.18
N ASP A 63 -16.35 -23.93 -13.36
CA ASP A 63 -17.62 -24.42 -12.80
C ASP A 63 -17.50 -25.02 -11.39
N ARG A 64 -16.30 -25.08 -10.81
CA ARG A 64 -16.12 -25.53 -9.43
C ARG A 64 -16.11 -24.35 -8.47
N PHE A 65 -16.91 -24.45 -7.42
CA PHE A 65 -16.94 -23.49 -6.33
C PHE A 65 -15.71 -23.65 -5.44
N PHE A 66 -15.00 -22.55 -5.18
CA PHE A 66 -13.89 -22.49 -4.23
C PHE A 66 -14.19 -21.37 -3.23
N PRO A 67 -14.34 -21.68 -1.92
CA PRO A 67 -14.67 -20.68 -0.90
C PRO A 67 -13.68 -19.49 -0.88
N SER A 68 -12.40 -19.76 -1.17
CA SER A 68 -11.32 -18.76 -1.23
C SER A 68 -11.28 -17.93 -2.52
N ARG A 69 -12.03 -18.31 -3.56
CA ARG A 69 -12.09 -17.61 -4.87
C ARG A 69 -13.42 -16.87 -5.08
N CYS A 70 -14.36 -17.03 -4.15
CA CYS A 70 -15.60 -16.28 -4.16
C CYS A 70 -15.30 -14.80 -4.01
N LYS A 71 -15.51 -14.08 -5.12
CA LYS A 71 -15.62 -12.63 -5.17
C LYS A 71 -16.57 -12.19 -4.05
N PHE A 72 -16.00 -11.61 -3.00
CA PHE A 72 -16.67 -10.97 -1.87
C PHE A 72 -17.64 -9.83 -2.29
N PHE A 73 -17.88 -9.65 -3.59
CA PHE A 73 -18.66 -8.58 -4.22
C PHE A 73 -20.08 -8.99 -4.65
N ARG A 74 -20.46 -10.28 -4.60
CA ARG A 74 -21.87 -10.67 -4.81
C ARG A 74 -22.87 -10.20 -3.73
N PRO A 75 -22.47 -9.76 -2.52
CA PRO A 75 -23.42 -9.17 -1.59
C PRO A 75 -23.86 -7.75 -1.95
N PHE A 76 -23.01 -6.94 -2.61
CA PHE A 76 -23.25 -5.49 -2.72
C PHE A 76 -24.35 -5.12 -3.73
N GLU A 77 -24.37 -5.74 -4.92
CA GLU A 77 -25.40 -5.50 -5.94
C GLU A 77 -26.81 -5.93 -5.47
N ARG A 78 -26.89 -7.05 -4.75
CA ARG A 78 -28.13 -7.50 -4.11
C ARG A 78 -28.56 -6.54 -3.00
N TRP A 79 -27.62 -6.05 -2.20
CA TRP A 79 -27.89 -5.04 -1.18
C TRP A 79 -28.36 -3.72 -1.80
N MET A 80 -27.83 -3.30 -2.96
CA MET A 80 -28.29 -2.08 -3.68
C MET A 80 -29.68 -2.26 -4.29
N SER A 81 -30.00 -3.41 -4.86
CA SER A 81 -31.35 -3.73 -5.35
C SER A 81 -32.38 -3.74 -4.22
N GLU A 82 -32.04 -4.31 -3.07
CA GLU A 82 -32.90 -4.34 -1.89
C GLU A 82 -32.95 -2.97 -1.17
N ALA A 83 -31.84 -2.21 -1.14
CA ALA A 83 -31.77 -0.88 -0.54
C ALA A 83 -32.44 0.21 -1.39
N GLY A 84 -32.49 0.06 -2.72
CA GLY A 84 -33.30 0.89 -3.61
C GLY A 84 -34.82 0.68 -3.43
N GLY A 85 -35.22 -0.43 -2.81
CA GLY A 85 -36.58 -0.63 -2.31
C GLY A 85 -36.82 0.00 -0.93
N ARG A 86 -35.76 0.23 -0.16
CA ARG A 86 -35.85 0.76 1.21
C ARG A 86 -36.13 2.26 1.24
N SER A 87 -35.78 3.02 0.21
CA SER A 87 -36.20 4.42 0.05
C SER A 87 -37.72 4.57 -0.07
N ARG A 88 -38.41 3.57 -0.65
CA ARG A 88 -39.88 3.56 -0.73
C ARG A 88 -40.54 3.39 0.65
N MET A 89 -39.89 2.65 1.55
CA MET A 89 -40.37 2.41 2.91
C MET A 89 -40.25 3.66 3.79
N TRP A 90 -39.19 4.46 3.63
CA TRP A 90 -39.02 5.74 4.33
C TRP A 90 -39.94 6.86 3.80
N GLU A 91 -40.37 6.79 2.53
CA GLU A 91 -41.37 7.70 1.96
C GLU A 91 -42.80 7.30 2.39
N GLU A 92 -43.13 6.00 2.39
CA GLU A 92 -44.41 5.47 2.91
C GLU A 92 -44.58 5.74 4.43
N GLU A 93 -43.49 5.75 5.20
CA GLU A 93 -43.51 6.14 6.63
C GLU A 93 -43.74 7.64 6.83
N LYS A 94 -43.38 8.50 5.87
CA LYS A 94 -43.59 9.96 5.95
C LYS A 94 -44.97 10.41 5.49
N GLU A 95 -45.66 9.64 4.65
CA GLU A 95 -47.03 9.95 4.21
C GLU A 95 -48.12 9.40 5.17
N GLY A 96 -47.72 8.66 6.22
CA GLY A 96 -48.60 8.14 7.25
C GLY A 96 -48.64 8.98 8.53
N VAL A 97 -48.94 10.29 8.46
CA VAL A 97 -49.34 11.15 9.59
C VAL A 97 -50.41 12.14 9.16
#